data_AF-A0A9E2IUI6-F1
#
_entry.id   AF-A0A9E2IUI6-F1
#
_cell.length_a   1.000
_cell.length_b   1.000
_cell.length_c   1.000
_cell.angle_alpha   90.00
_cell.angle_beta   90.00
_cell.angle_gamma   90.00
#
_symmetry.space_group_name_H-M   'P 1'
#
loop_
_entity.id
_entity.type
_entity.pdbx_description
1 polymer ?
#
loop_
_entity_poly.entity_id
_entity_poly.type
_entity_poly.pdbx_seq_one_letter_code
_entity_poly.pdbx_strand_id
1 'polypeptide(L)' 'MAQQKQSAEPGIVMLKGSVELFRYWNRLRNGRPAPTRTEIEPADIKTLLADTFILEKDTRGEAVFRLA' A
#
# COMPACT_ATOMS: atom_id res chain seq x y z
N MET A 1 -24.62 32.66 -23.77
CA MET A 1 -23.30 32.00 -23.76
C MET A 1 -22.78 31.99 -22.33
N ALA A 2 -22.96 30.87 -21.61
CA ALA A 2 -22.37 30.68 -20.30
C ALA A 2 -21.56 29.38 -20.39
N GLN A 3 -20.23 29.52 -20.40
CA GLN A 3 -19.29 28.41 -20.44
C GLN A 3 -19.40 27.66 -19.11
N GLN A 4 -20.01 26.47 -19.12
CA GLN A 4 -19.94 25.54 -18.00
C GLN A 4 -18.47 25.19 -17.78
N LYS A 5 -17.90 25.67 -16.68
CA LYS A 5 -16.63 25.19 -16.15
C LYS A 5 -16.86 23.75 -15.72
N GLN A 6 -16.34 22.81 -16.52
CA GLN A 6 -16.20 21.42 -16.12
C GLN A 6 -15.20 21.40 -14.96
N SER A 7 -15.69 21.43 -13.73
CA SER A 7 -14.90 21.15 -12.54
C SER A 7 -14.51 19.67 -12.60
N ALA A 8 -13.26 19.38 -12.96
CA ALA A 8 -12.73 18.04 -12.81
C ALA A 8 -12.69 17.73 -11.31
N GLU A 9 -13.57 16.84 -10.86
CA GLU A 9 -13.46 16.18 -9.56
C GLU A 9 -12.02 15.63 -9.43
N PRO A 10 -11.29 15.87 -8.32
CA PRO A 10 -9.99 15.26 -8.15
C PRO A 10 -10.19 13.75 -8.03
N GLY A 11 -10.05 13.05 -9.15
CA GLY A 11 -9.98 11.59 -9.17
C GLY A 11 -8.90 11.17 -8.18
N ILE A 12 -9.19 10.15 -7.36
CA ILE A 12 -8.28 9.68 -6.31
C ILE A 12 -6.89 9.49 -6.92
N VAL A 13 -5.96 10.36 -6.54
CA VAL A 13 -4.58 10.28 -6.99
C VAL A 13 -3.94 9.15 -6.19
N MET A 14 -3.92 7.95 -6.76
CA MET A 14 -3.18 6.85 -6.17
C MET A 14 -1.69 7.10 -6.41
N LEU A 15 -0.95 7.35 -5.33
CA LEU A 15 0.49 7.56 -5.39
C LEU A 15 1.17 6.35 -6.04
N LYS A 16 2.19 6.59 -6.86
CA LYS A 16 2.89 5.54 -7.62
C LYS A 16 3.37 4.38 -6.72
N GLY A 17 3.93 4.70 -5.54
CA GLY A 17 4.37 3.70 -4.57
C GLY A 17 3.24 2.80 -4.06
N SER A 18 2.05 3.38 -3.81
CA SER A 18 0.87 2.62 -3.38
C SER A 18 0.38 1.67 -4.49
N VAL A 19 0.47 2.07 -5.76
CA VAL A 19 0.13 1.20 -6.92
C VAL A 19 1.06 0.00 -6.99
N GLU A 20 2.38 0.22 -6.85
CA GLU A 20 3.39 -0.83 -6.92
C GLU A 20 3.25 -1.82 -5.77
N LEU A 21 3.08 -1.33 -4.53
CA LEU A 21 2.84 -2.18 -3.36
C LEU A 21 1.54 -2.99 -3.50
N PHE A 22 0.48 -2.39 -4.03
CA PHE A 22 -0.79 -3.07 -4.27
C PHE A 22 -0.66 -4.19 -5.30
N ARG A 23 0.10 -3.98 -6.39
CA ARG A 23 0.37 -5.02 -7.39
C ARG A 23 1.16 -6.18 -6.80
N TYR A 24 2.18 -5.88 -6.00
CA TYR A 24 2.95 -6.87 -5.26
C TYR A 24 2.06 -7.71 -4.34
N TRP A 25 1.23 -7.05 -3.51
CA TRP A 25 0.27 -7.70 -2.62
C TRP A 25 -0.70 -8.62 -3.36
N ASN A 26 -1.25 -8.15 -4.49
CA ASN A 26 -2.17 -8.94 -5.32
C ASN A 26 -1.51 -10.19 -5.92
N ARG A 27 -0.24 -10.08 -6.34
CA ARG A 27 0.53 -11.21 -6.85
C ARG A 27 0.71 -12.29 -5.78
N LEU A 28 1.06 -11.91 -4.55
CA LEU A 28 1.27 -12.88 -3.47
C LEU A 28 -0.02 -13.52 -2.97
N ARG A 29 -1.10 -12.74 -2.81
CA ARG A 29 -2.35 -13.29 -2.27
C ARG A 29 -3.00 -14.28 -3.24
N ASN A 30 -2.76 -14.15 -4.55
CA ASN A 30 -3.23 -15.08 -5.59
C ASN A 30 -4.71 -15.49 -5.41
N GLY A 31 -5.58 -14.49 -5.29
CA GLY A 31 -7.03 -14.69 -5.07
C GLY A 31 -7.45 -14.88 -3.60
N ARG A 32 -6.53 -15.14 -2.67
CA ARG A 32 -6.81 -15.14 -1.22
C ARG A 32 -7.03 -13.71 -0.69
N PRO A 33 -7.61 -13.55 0.52
CA PRO A 33 -7.76 -12.24 1.16
C PRO A 33 -6.43 -11.53 1.41
N ALA A 34 -5.40 -12.28 1.79
CA ALA A 34 -4.06 -11.77 2.08
C ALA A 34 -3.01 -12.87 1.83
N PRO A 35 -1.75 -12.51 1.54
CA PRO A 35 -0.65 -13.44 1.62
C PRO A 35 -0.32 -13.76 3.09
N THR A 36 0.38 -14.86 3.32
CA THR A 36 1.00 -15.13 4.62
C THR A 36 2.23 -14.24 4.80
N ARG A 37 2.61 -13.97 6.06
CA ARG A 37 3.79 -13.14 6.37
C ARG A 37 5.09 -13.74 5.79
N THR A 38 5.17 -15.06 5.69
CA THR A 38 6.33 -15.78 5.11
C THR A 38 6.42 -15.70 3.59
N GLU A 39 5.34 -15.29 2.90
CA GLU A 39 5.36 -15.09 1.44
C GLU A 39 5.84 -13.68 1.05
N ILE A 40 6.00 -12.78 2.02
CA ILE A 40 6.46 -11.42 1.78
C ILE A 40 7.98 -11.40 1.76
N GLU A 41 8.55 -11.16 0.58
CA GLU A 41 9.98 -10.94 0.37
C GLU A 41 10.29 -9.43 0.27
N PRO A 42 10.90 -8.80 1.29
CA PRO A 42 11.16 -7.34 1.28
C PRO A 42 12.01 -6.88 0.10
N ALA A 43 12.90 -7.74 -0.39
CA ALA A 43 13.78 -7.45 -1.53
C ALA A 43 12.99 -7.15 -2.82
N ASP A 44 11.79 -7.71 -2.99
CA ASP A 44 10.93 -7.48 -4.15
C ASP A 44 10.35 -6.07 -4.20
N ILE A 45 10.29 -5.39 -3.06
CA ILE A 45 9.78 -4.02 -2.90
C ILE A 45 10.84 -3.06 -2.34
N LYS A 46 12.13 -3.37 -2.53
CA LYS A 46 13.26 -2.62 -1.93
C LYS A 46 13.19 -1.10 -2.12
N THR A 47 12.67 -0.64 -3.25
CA THR A 47 12.53 0.80 -3.59
C THR A 47 11.41 1.48 -2.82
N LEU A 48 10.47 0.71 -2.26
CA LEU A 48 9.32 1.19 -1.49
C LEU A 48 9.55 1.09 0.03
N LEU A 49 10.56 0.33 0.48
CA LEU A 49 10.78 0.06 1.90
C LEU A 49 10.98 1.34 2.73
N ALA A 50 11.69 2.33 2.17
CA ALA A 50 11.92 3.62 2.84
C ALA A 50 10.62 4.38 3.16
N ASP A 51 9.55 4.11 2.40
CA ASP A 51 8.24 4.74 2.54
C ASP A 51 7.18 3.76 3.10
N THR A 52 7.57 2.55 3.52
CA THR A 52 6.67 1.51 3.97
C THR A 52 6.73 1.35 5.49
N PHE A 53 5.57 1.46 6.14
CA PHE A 53 5.41 1.15 7.55
C PHE A 53 4.66 -0.17 7.75
N ILE A 54 5.07 -0.92 8.76
CA ILE A 54 4.42 -2.15 9.18
C ILE A 54 3.73 -1.89 10.51
N LEU A 55 2.44 -2.19 10.57
CA LEU A 55 1.67 -2.21 11.80
C LEU A 55 1.89 -3.56 12.48
N GLU A 56 2.39 -3.54 13.70
CA GLU A 56 2.60 -4.72 14.53
C GLU A 56 1.89 -4.55 15.88
N LYS A 57 1.61 -5.68 16.53
CA LYS A 57 1.14 -5.71 17.91
C LYS A 57 2.35 -5.95 18.80
N ASP A 58 2.64 -5.02 19.69
CA ASP A 58 3.78 -5.16 20.59
C ASP A 58 3.52 -6.22 21.68
N THR A 59 4.51 -6.46 22.54
CA THR A 59 4.41 -7.43 23.65
C THR A 59 3.33 -7.09 24.69
N ARG A 60 2.87 -5.84 24.73
CA ARG A 60 1.81 -5.35 25.63
C ARG A 60 0.43 -5.39 24.97
N GLY A 61 0.41 -5.64 23.67
CA GLY A 61 -0.78 -5.74 22.86
C GLY A 61 -1.18 -4.45 22.16
N GLU A 62 -0.32 -3.44 22.18
CA GLU A 62 -0.55 -2.14 21.58
C GLU A 62 -0.18 -2.13 20.09
N ALA A 63 -0.93 -1.34 19.32
CA ALA A 63 -0.68 -1.11 17.91
C ALA A 63 0.52 -0.17 17.73
N VAL A 64 1.61 -0.68 17.15
CA VAL A 64 2.85 0.08 16.91
C VAL A 64 3.23 0.04 15.44
N PHE A 65 3.73 1.16 14.92
CA PHE A 65 4.31 1.22 13.59
C PHE A 65 5.83 1.08 13.66
N ARG A 66 6.39 0.28 12.77
CA ARG A 66 7.83 0.28 12.49
C ARG A 66 8.11 0.51 11.02
N LEU A 67 9.30 0.97 10.71
CA LEU A 67 9.79 0.99 9.33
C LEU A 67 10.08 -0.45 8.87
N ALA A 68 9.86 -0.71 7.58
CA ALA A 68 9.99 -2.04 6.98
C ALA A 68 11.43 -2.56 6.99
#